data_AF-K1S351-F1
#
_entry.id   AF-K1S351-F1
#
_cell.length_a   1.000
_cell.length_b   1.000
_cell.length_c   1.000
_cell.angle_alpha   90.00
_cell.angle_beta   90.00
_cell.angle_gamma   90.00
#
_symmetry.space_group_name_H-M   'P 1'
#
loop_
_entity.id
_entity.type
_entity.pdbx_description
1 polymer ?
#
loop_
_entity_poly.entity_id
_entity_poly.type
_entity_poly.pdbx_seq_one_letter_code
_entity_poly.pdbx_strand_id
1 'polypeptide(L)'
;VIFIYRHDKFRKGLPVYHIDRYVRETGEIFEDGSHIVYVNGNYKGDDEIGQLMNDFHQTDPDNMHYEELAQGVKHFKEVEEGRDTMCEAVQEYAEKYAEKYAEKYALKQRTEDVKKLMESTGFTLDQVLDALKIQGEERKLLIEQLQK
;
A
#
# COMPACT_ATOMS: atom_id res chain seq x y z
N VAL A 1 11.91 4.94 -17.26
CA VAL A 1 10.87 4.73 -16.24
C VAL A 1 11.04 5.78 -15.15
N ILE A 2 9.96 6.46 -14.79
CA ILE A 2 9.94 7.47 -13.73
C ILE A 2 9.09 6.94 -12.59
N PHE A 3 9.61 6.96 -11.37
CA PHE A 3 8.87 6.64 -10.17
C PHE A 3 8.72 7.89 -9.30
N ILE A 4 7.48 8.29 -9.04
CA ILE A 4 7.17 9.39 -8.13
C ILE A 4 6.75 8.77 -6.79
N TYR A 5 7.54 9.03 -5.75
CA TYR A 5 7.27 8.50 -4.41
C TYR A 5 6.66 9.57 -3.54
N ARG A 6 5.64 9.25 -2.75
CA ARG A 6 5.09 10.18 -1.75
C ARG A 6 6.13 10.73 -0.77
N HIS A 7 7.25 10.03 -0.55
CA HIS A 7 8.31 10.42 0.36
C HIS A 7 9.68 10.38 -0.31
N ASP A 8 10.69 10.96 0.35
CA ASP A 8 12.07 10.83 -0.08
C ASP A 8 12.60 9.41 0.17
N LYS A 9 12.55 8.57 -0.87
CA LYS A 9 12.95 7.16 -0.79
C LYS A 9 14.38 6.98 -0.25
N PHE A 10 15.30 7.84 -0.64
CA PHE A 10 16.72 7.72 -0.29
C PHE A 10 17.13 8.62 0.89
N ARG A 11 16.23 9.49 1.35
CA ARG A 11 16.42 10.39 2.50
C ARG A 11 17.67 11.27 2.34
N LYS A 12 17.91 11.80 1.14
CA LYS A 12 19.03 12.70 0.83
C LYS A 12 18.59 14.14 0.53
N GLY A 13 17.29 14.41 0.50
CA GLY A 13 16.72 15.73 0.29
C GLY A 13 16.77 16.22 -1.16
N LEU A 14 17.25 15.42 -2.11
CA LEU A 14 17.30 15.81 -3.52
C LEU A 14 15.90 15.71 -4.15
N PRO A 15 15.60 16.54 -5.16
CA PRO A 15 14.33 16.45 -5.89
C PRO A 15 14.25 15.19 -6.75
N VAL A 16 15.38 14.78 -7.35
CA VAL A 16 15.45 13.68 -8.31
C VAL A 16 16.72 12.85 -8.10
N TYR A 17 16.58 11.52 -8.27
CA TYR A 17 17.68 10.57 -8.28
C TYR A 17 17.69 9.79 -9.59
N HIS A 18 18.82 9.84 -10.30
CA HIS A 18 19.07 9.02 -11.48
C HIS A 18 19.73 7.72 -11.03
N ILE A 19 19.23 6.59 -11.54
CA ILE A 19 19.72 5.27 -11.21
C ILE A 19 20.23 4.61 -12.48
N ASP A 20 21.53 4.35 -12.49
CA ASP A 20 22.20 3.60 -13.55
C ASP A 20 22.27 2.11 -13.19
N ARG A 21 22.14 1.28 -14.23
CA ARG A 21 22.32 -0.17 -14.12
C ARG A 21 23.76 -0.53 -14.43
N TYR A 22 24.25 -1.61 -13.84
CA TYR A 22 25.57 -2.15 -14.15
C TYR A 22 25.52 -3.67 -14.23
N VAL A 23 26.41 -4.24 -15.03
CA VAL A 23 26.64 -5.69 -15.11
C VAL A 23 27.45 -6.09 -13.88
N ARG A 24 26.91 -6.96 -13.03
CA ARG A 24 27.51 -7.27 -11.73
C ARG A 24 28.89 -7.91 -11.86
N GLU A 25 29.07 -8.75 -12.86
CA GLU A 25 30.28 -9.55 -13.10
C GLU A 25 31.44 -8.68 -13.59
N THR A 26 31.16 -7.64 -14.37
CA THR A 26 32.19 -6.76 -14.95
C THR A 26 32.29 -5.41 -14.23
N GLY A 27 31.26 -5.02 -13.48
CA GLY A 27 31.14 -3.69 -12.88
C GLY A 27 30.87 -2.57 -13.90
N GLU A 28 30.70 -2.91 -15.18
CA GLU A 28 30.51 -1.93 -16.25
C GLU A 28 29.07 -1.44 -16.27
N ILE A 29 28.89 -0.16 -16.61
CA ILE A 29 27.57 0.43 -16.79
C ILE A 29 26.84 -0.31 -17.92
N PHE A 30 25.60 -0.67 -17.64
CA PHE A 30 24.74 -1.33 -18.60
C PHE A 30 23.96 -0.27 -19.37
N GLU A 31 24.51 0.16 -20.51
CA GLU A 31 23.94 1.19 -21.38
C GLU A 31 22.81 0.65 -22.28
N ASP A 32 21.73 0.18 -21.66
CA ASP A 32 20.56 -0.37 -22.36
C ASP A 32 19.56 0.70 -22.87
N GLY A 33 19.94 1.97 -22.78
CA GLY A 33 19.08 3.12 -23.11
C GLY A 33 17.92 3.34 -22.13
N SER A 34 17.80 2.55 -21.05
CA SER A 34 16.76 2.72 -20.05
C SER A 34 17.22 3.68 -18.96
N HIS A 35 16.52 4.81 -18.83
CA HIS A 35 16.75 5.74 -17.71
C HIS A 35 15.76 5.46 -16.59
N ILE A 36 16.27 5.19 -15.38
CA ILE A 36 15.43 5.06 -14.17
C ILE A 36 15.59 6.34 -13.35
N VAL A 37 14.45 6.98 -13.08
CA VAL A 37 14.39 8.22 -12.31
C VAL A 37 13.47 8.03 -11.11
N TYR A 38 13.95 8.40 -9.93
CA TYR A 38 13.15 8.47 -8.70
C TYR A 38 12.93 9.93 -8.32
N VAL A 39 11.68 10.35 -8.26
CA VAL A 39 11.27 11.70 -7.86
C VAL A 39 10.83 11.68 -6.40
N ASN A 40 11.35 12.63 -5.63
CA ASN A 40 11.07 12.80 -4.23
C ASN A 40 9.79 13.64 -4.03
N GLY A 41 8.70 12.99 -3.62
CA GLY A 41 7.42 13.64 -3.33
C GLY A 41 7.41 14.58 -2.14
N ASN A 42 8.38 14.47 -1.23
CA ASN A 42 8.48 15.38 -0.08
C ASN A 42 9.31 16.63 -0.38
N TYR A 43 9.81 16.80 -1.61
CA TYR A 43 10.60 17.96 -1.98
C TYR A 43 9.75 19.24 -1.94
N LYS A 44 10.31 20.32 -1.38
CA LYS A 44 9.64 21.62 -1.16
C LYS A 44 10.45 22.79 -1.71
N GLY A 45 11.14 22.58 -2.84
CA GLY A 45 11.86 23.66 -3.51
C GLY A 45 10.91 24.70 -4.12
N ASP A 46 11.48 25.84 -4.51
CA ASP A 46 10.79 26.91 -5.24
C ASP A 46 11.07 26.81 -6.76
N ASP A 47 11.21 25.57 -7.25
CA ASP A 47 11.43 25.24 -8.66
C ASP A 47 10.23 24.46 -9.21
N GLU A 48 10.26 24.14 -10.50
CA GLU A 48 9.18 23.41 -11.18
C GLU A 48 8.87 22.05 -10.53
N ILE A 49 9.89 21.35 -10.02
CA ILE A 49 9.67 20.07 -9.33
C ILE A 49 9.01 20.31 -7.98
N GLY A 50 9.43 21.34 -7.24
CA GLY A 50 8.80 21.76 -6.01
C GLY A 50 7.33 22.15 -6.19
N GLN A 51 7.02 22.91 -7.24
CA GLN A 51 5.64 23.25 -7.62
C GLN A 51 4.83 22.01 -7.99
N LEU A 52 5.41 21.10 -8.78
CA LEU A 52 4.75 19.85 -9.16
C LEU A 52 4.44 18.97 -7.93
N MET A 53 5.39 18.87 -7.00
CA MET A 53 5.17 18.12 -5.76
C MET A 53 4.15 18.82 -4.85
N ASN A 54 4.12 20.15 -4.82
CA ASN A 54 3.10 20.90 -4.10
C ASN A 54 1.70 20.61 -4.67
N ASP A 55 1.55 20.61 -5.99
CA ASP A 55 0.29 20.29 -6.66
C ASP A 55 -0.18 18.86 -6.38
N PHE A 56 0.71 17.85 -6.39
CA PHE A 56 0.31 16.50 -5.99
C PHE A 56 -0.18 16.38 -4.55
N HIS A 57 0.15 17.32 -3.68
CA HIS A 57 -0.37 17.39 -2.31
C HIS A 57 -1.56 18.33 -2.16
N GLN A 58 -1.86 19.14 -3.18
CA GLN A 58 -2.96 20.09 -3.17
C GLN A 58 -4.28 19.36 -3.39
N THR A 59 -5.26 19.69 -2.55
CA THR A 59 -6.62 19.15 -2.68
C THR A 59 -7.55 20.13 -3.39
N ASP A 60 -7.27 21.43 -3.32
CA ASP A 60 -8.12 22.45 -3.93
C ASP A 60 -7.60 22.80 -5.34
N PRO A 61 -8.36 22.49 -6.41
CA PRO A 61 -7.91 22.74 -7.78
C PRO A 61 -7.62 24.22 -8.06
N ASP A 62 -8.29 25.15 -7.36
CA ASP A 62 -8.06 26.60 -7.54
C ASP A 62 -6.71 27.06 -6.98
N ASN A 63 -6.06 26.23 -6.15
CA ASN A 63 -4.77 26.50 -5.51
C ASN A 63 -3.63 25.64 -6.10
N MET A 64 -3.80 25.11 -7.31
CA MET A 64 -2.79 24.35 -8.04
C MET A 64 -2.06 25.23 -9.06
N HIS A 65 -0.79 24.95 -9.31
CA HIS A 65 0.03 25.67 -10.28
C HIS A 65 -0.21 25.19 -11.73
N TYR A 66 -0.28 23.87 -11.94
CA TYR A 66 -0.44 23.25 -13.24
C TYR A 66 -1.92 23.01 -13.55
N GLU A 67 -2.40 23.63 -14.62
CA GLU A 67 -3.81 23.57 -15.03
C GLU A 67 -4.27 22.15 -15.32
N GLU A 68 -3.42 21.30 -15.90
CA GLU A 68 -3.75 19.92 -16.22
C GLU A 68 -4.06 19.10 -14.97
N LEU A 69 -3.31 19.34 -13.89
CA LEU A 69 -3.56 18.70 -12.60
C LEU A 69 -4.81 19.28 -11.93
N ALA A 70 -5.01 20.60 -11.99
CA ALA A 70 -6.20 21.28 -11.50
C ALA A 70 -7.48 20.73 -12.16
N GLN A 71 -7.49 20.60 -13.49
CA GLN A 71 -8.60 20.05 -14.25
C GLN A 71 -8.90 18.60 -13.87
N GLY A 72 -7.87 17.77 -13.68
CA GLY A 72 -8.03 16.39 -13.22
C GLY A 72 -8.67 16.31 -11.83
N VAL A 73 -8.16 17.08 -10.86
CA VAL A 73 -8.72 17.14 -9.50
C VAL A 73 -10.16 17.65 -9.52
N LYS A 74 -10.44 18.69 -10.31
CA LYS A 74 -11.78 19.25 -10.47
C LYS A 74 -12.76 18.25 -11.05
N HIS A 75 -12.36 17.52 -12.08
CA HIS A 75 -13.19 16.49 -12.70
C HIS A 75 -13.68 15.47 -11.68
N PHE A 76 -12.78 14.90 -10.88
CA PHE A 76 -13.16 13.89 -9.89
C PHE A 76 -13.92 14.43 -8.68
N LYS A 77 -13.86 15.74 -8.41
CA LYS A 77 -14.53 16.37 -7.26
C LYS A 77 -15.88 16.99 -7.58
N GLU A 78 -16.01 17.60 -8.76
CA GLU A 78 -17.12 18.50 -9.08
C GLU A 78 -17.99 17.98 -10.23
N VAL A 79 -17.40 17.26 -11.19
CA VAL A 79 -18.14 16.73 -12.34
C VAL A 79 -18.86 15.45 -11.90
N GLU A 80 -20.13 15.31 -12.25
CA GLU A 80 -21.00 14.20 -11.84
C GLU A 80 -20.38 12.83 -12.16
N GLU A 81 -19.93 12.62 -13.40
CA GLU A 81 -19.25 11.39 -13.83
C GLU A 81 -17.99 11.07 -13.01
N GLY A 82 -17.19 12.10 -12.71
CA GLY A 82 -15.99 11.96 -11.90
C GLY A 82 -16.30 11.65 -10.43
N ARG A 83 -17.38 12.24 -9.88
CA ARG A 83 -17.86 11.97 -8.53
C ARG A 83 -18.42 10.55 -8.39
N ASP A 84 -19.15 10.07 -9.38
CA ASP A 84 -19.69 8.72 -9.39
C ASP A 84 -18.57 7.68 -9.41
N THR A 85 -17.55 7.91 -10.24
CA THR A 85 -16.35 7.06 -10.29
C THR A 85 -15.61 7.02 -8.94
N MET A 86 -15.48 8.17 -8.27
CA MET A 86 -14.90 8.24 -6.93
C MET A 86 -15.78 7.56 -5.88
N CYS A 87 -17.11 7.68 -5.98
CA CYS A 87 -18.06 7.03 -5.08
C CYS A 87 -17.95 5.51 -5.16
N GLU A 88 -17.90 4.97 -6.38
CA GLU A 88 -17.72 3.53 -6.63
C GLU A 88 -16.39 3.03 -6.05
N ALA A 89 -15.28 3.75 -6.28
CA ALA A 89 -13.98 3.40 -5.73
C ALA A 89 -13.97 3.41 -4.18
N VAL A 90 -14.65 4.37 -3.55
CA VAL A 90 -14.79 4.43 -2.09
C VAL A 90 -15.63 3.26 -1.56
N GLN A 91 -16.71 2.92 -2.25
CA GLN A 91 -17.56 1.79 -1.87
C GLN A 91 -16.78 0.46 -1.98
N GLU A 92 -16.09 0.21 -3.09
CA GLU A 92 -15.28 -1.01 -3.28
C GLU A 92 -14.17 -1.11 -2.22
N TYR A 93 -13.53 0.02 -1.89
CA TYR A 93 -12.55 0.07 -0.80
C TYR A 93 -13.18 -0.29 0.55
N ALA A 94 -14.34 0.27 0.86
CA ALA A 94 -15.06 0.01 2.11
C ALA A 94 -15.49 -1.47 2.22
N GLU A 95 -15.99 -2.06 1.13
CA GLU A 95 -16.37 -3.46 1.07
C GLU A 95 -15.17 -4.38 1.29
N LYS A 96 -14.06 -4.17 0.55
CA LYS A 96 -12.82 -4.94 0.74
C LYS A 96 -12.23 -4.78 2.13
N TYR A 97 -12.34 -3.58 2.71
CA TYR A 97 -11.87 -3.33 4.06
C TYR A 97 -12.73 -4.08 5.09
N ALA A 98 -14.06 -4.04 4.94
CA ALA A 98 -14.99 -4.76 5.80
C ALA A 98 -14.79 -6.28 5.74
N GLU A 99 -14.59 -6.83 4.54
CA GLU A 99 -14.29 -8.25 4.33
C GLU A 99 -13.00 -8.66 5.06
N LYS A 100 -11.88 -7.96 4.81
CA LYS A 100 -10.61 -8.21 5.51
C LYS A 100 -10.72 -8.08 7.02
N TYR A 101 -11.52 -7.12 7.50
CA TYR A 101 -11.74 -6.93 8.92
C TYR A 101 -12.55 -8.07 9.53
N ALA A 102 -13.60 -8.53 8.84
CA ALA A 102 -14.40 -9.68 9.25
C ALA A 102 -13.57 -10.97 9.28
N GLU A 103 -12.76 -11.24 8.26
CA GLU A 103 -11.83 -12.38 8.23
C GLU A 103 -10.85 -12.34 9.40
N LYS A 104 -10.24 -11.18 9.66
CA LYS A 104 -9.31 -11.00 10.78
C LYS A 104 -10.00 -11.23 12.13
N TYR A 105 -11.24 -10.75 12.28
CA TYR A 105 -12.00 -10.94 13.51
C TYR A 105 -12.40 -12.40 13.71
N ALA A 106 -12.86 -13.08 12.65
CA ALA A 106 -13.17 -14.50 12.69
C ALA A 106 -11.95 -15.35 13.05
N LEU A 107 -10.79 -15.06 12.45
CA LEU A 107 -9.53 -15.73 12.78
C LEU A 107 -9.14 -15.50 14.25
N LYS A 108 -9.30 -14.27 14.76
CA LYS A 108 -9.00 -13.93 16.15
C LYS A 108 -9.91 -14.67 17.14
N GLN A 109 -11.22 -14.67 16.90
CA GLN A 109 -12.19 -15.43 17.71
C GLN A 109 -11.82 -16.91 17.75
N ARG A 110 -11.55 -17.50 16.59
CA ARG A 110 -11.19 -18.92 16.48
C ARG A 110 -9.87 -19.25 17.16
N THR A 111 -8.91 -18.33 17.12
CA THR A 111 -7.65 -18.41 17.88
C THR A 111 -7.92 -18.43 19.39
N GLU A 112 -8.81 -17.55 19.88
CA GLU A 112 -9.20 -17.49 21.29
C GLU A 112 -9.93 -18.77 21.74
N ASP A 113 -10.80 -19.33 20.90
CA ASP A 113 -11.49 -20.59 21.18
C ASP A 113 -10.52 -21.76 21.27
N VAL A 114 -9.55 -21.84 20.35
CA VAL A 114 -8.47 -22.85 20.40
C VAL A 114 -7.68 -22.72 21.70
N LYS A 115 -7.31 -21.49 22.12
CA LYS A 115 -6.59 -21.27 23.40
C LYS A 115 -7.41 -21.76 24.60
N LYS A 116 -8.69 -21.36 24.69
CA LYS A 116 -9.59 -21.78 25.78
C LYS A 116 -9.77 -23.29 25.84
N LEU A 117 -9.88 -23.94 24.68
CA LEU A 117 -9.96 -25.40 24.60
C LEU A 117 -8.67 -26.08 25.08
N MET A 118 -7.50 -25.58 24.68
CA MET A 118 -6.21 -26.10 25.18
C MET A 118 -6.12 -25.96 26.72
N GLU A 119 -6.50 -24.80 27.26
CA GLU A 119 -6.46 -24.54 28.71
C GLU A 119 -7.43 -25.42 29.50
N SER A 120 -8.64 -25.63 28.99
CA SER A 120 -9.70 -26.39 29.69
C SER A 120 -9.54 -27.91 29.59
N THR A 121 -8.99 -28.43 28.49
CA THR A 121 -8.86 -29.87 28.24
C THR A 121 -7.46 -30.40 28.52
N GLY A 122 -6.44 -29.52 28.54
CA GLY A 122 -5.04 -29.91 28.56
C GLY A 122 -4.53 -30.50 27.24
N PHE A 123 -5.32 -30.41 26.16
CA PHE A 123 -4.93 -30.92 24.85
C PHE A 123 -3.83 -30.08 24.21
N THR A 124 -2.98 -30.76 23.42
CA THR A 124 -2.01 -30.10 22.55
C THR A 124 -2.71 -29.35 21.42
N LEU A 125 -2.00 -28.38 20.82
CA LEU A 125 -2.53 -27.59 19.71
C LEU A 125 -3.07 -28.48 18.57
N ASP A 126 -2.32 -29.48 18.14
CA ASP A 126 -2.74 -30.39 17.06
C ASP A 126 -4.01 -31.18 17.44
N GLN A 127 -4.12 -31.64 18.68
CA GLN A 127 -5.32 -32.35 19.16
C GLN A 127 -6.55 -31.45 19.16
N VAL A 128 -6.43 -30.18 19.55
CA VAL A 128 -7.55 -29.23 19.51
C VAL A 128 -7.94 -28.91 18.07
N LEU A 129 -6.97 -28.68 17.18
CA LEU A 129 -7.22 -28.44 15.76
C LEU A 129 -7.91 -29.64 15.10
N ASP A 130 -7.48 -30.87 15.42
CA ASP A 130 -8.09 -32.09 14.92
C ASP A 130 -9.51 -32.30 15.48
N ALA A 131 -9.72 -32.04 16.78
CA ALA A 131 -11.04 -32.11 17.42
C ALA A 131 -12.04 -31.11 16.81
N LEU A 132 -11.55 -29.91 16.46
CA LEU A 132 -12.32 -28.87 15.77
C LEU A 132 -12.38 -29.10 14.25
N LYS A 133 -11.77 -30.17 13.73
CA LYS A 133 -11.71 -30.51 12.30
C LYS A 133 -11.13 -29.39 11.43
N ILE A 134 -10.15 -28.66 11.96
CA ILE A 134 -9.50 -27.54 11.31
C ILE A 134 -8.36 -28.05 10.43
N GLN A 135 -8.46 -27.75 9.13
CA GLN A 135 -7.55 -28.26 8.11
C GLN A 135 -7.16 -27.17 7.10
N GLY A 136 -6.16 -27.46 6.26
CA GLY A 136 -5.75 -26.59 5.16
C GLY A 136 -5.14 -25.25 5.59
N GLU A 137 -5.41 -24.20 4.82
CA GLU A 137 -4.86 -22.85 5.04
C GLU A 137 -5.29 -22.26 6.39
N GLU A 138 -6.52 -22.53 6.82
CA GLU A 138 -7.02 -22.08 8.12
C GLU A 138 -6.19 -22.64 9.29
N ARG A 139 -5.77 -23.91 9.19
CA ARG A 139 -4.88 -24.53 10.19
C ARG A 139 -3.53 -23.83 10.24
N LYS A 140 -2.94 -23.53 9.07
CA LYS A 140 -1.65 -22.83 8.98
C LYS A 140 -1.71 -21.43 9.60
N LEU A 141 -2.75 -20.67 9.27
CA LEU A 141 -2.95 -19.31 9.78
C LEU A 141 -3.12 -19.29 11.30
N LEU A 142 -3.89 -20.23 11.86
CA LEU A 142 -4.07 -20.33 13.31
C LEU A 142 -2.77 -20.71 14.03
N ILE A 143 -1.99 -21.65 13.47
CA ILE A 143 -0.68 -22.02 14.02
C ILE A 143 0.26 -20.80 14.05
N GLU A 144 0.33 -20.03 12.96
CA GLU A 144 1.17 -18.82 12.90
C GLU A 144 0.74 -17.77 13.92
N GLN A 145 -0.57 -17.55 14.11
CA GLN A 145 -1.09 -16.60 15.10
C GLN A 145 -0.81 -17.05 16.54
N LEU A 146 -0.77 -18.35 16.81
CA LEU A 146 -0.54 -18.92 18.14
C LEU A 146 0.94 -19.06 18.49
N GLN A 147 1.83 -19.07 17.50
CA GLN A 147 3.28 -19.10 17.67
C GLN A 147 3.91 -17.70 17.84
N LYS A 148 3.14 -16.63 17.65
CA LYS A 148 3.54 -15.24 17.99
C LYS A 148 3.34 -14.96 19.48
#